data_AF-A0A4R0NUE4-F1
#
_entry.id   AF-A0A4R0NUE4-F1
#
_cell.length_a   1.000
_cell.length_b   1.000
_cell.length_c   1.000
_cell.angle_alpha   90.00
_cell.angle_beta   90.00
_cell.angle_gamma   90.00
#
_symmetry.space_group_name_H-M   'P 1'
#
loop_
_entity.id
_entity.type
_entity.pdbx_description
1 polymer ?
#
loop_
_entity_poly.entity_id
_entity_poly.type
_entity_poly.pdbx_seq_one_letter_code
_entity_poly.pdbx_strand_id
1 'polypeptide(L)'
;MKRTIIKLSLMSGIILMQLACTKKDDMERLGIDDKMLTTCPANSDCEYLYIESSDVEGSVPTFKSGNYRIFWAGLTEQGLDSKLYIKAPMTGTSFYLDKSSITAGQVLLYRNCAACLMAPLTPIKDGYVKGINLDPGKPADQARWLVEARIILEDTNGGSPFKDTLYIKQHYYPNFVYN
;
A
#
# COMPACT_ATOMS: atom_id res chain seq x y z
N MET A 1 5.71 54.12 -5.27
CA MET A 1 5.12 52.78 -5.12
C MET A 1 6.18 51.67 -5.21
N LYS A 2 7.12 51.57 -4.25
CA LYS A 2 8.19 50.52 -4.26
C LYS A 2 8.37 49.77 -2.94
N ARG A 3 7.63 50.11 -1.88
CA ARG A 3 7.78 49.51 -0.54
C ARG A 3 6.86 48.32 -0.24
N THR A 4 5.83 48.09 -1.06
CA THR A 4 4.81 47.05 -0.79
C THR A 4 5.20 45.67 -1.32
N ILE A 5 6.10 45.59 -2.29
CA ILE A 5 6.47 44.33 -2.96
C ILE A 5 7.40 43.46 -2.07
N ILE A 6 8.21 44.08 -1.22
CA ILE A 6 9.18 43.36 -0.37
C ILE A 6 8.48 42.58 0.76
N LYS A 7 7.31 43.03 1.22
CA LYS A 7 6.57 42.34 2.29
C LYS A 7 5.85 41.07 1.82
N LEU A 8 5.57 40.92 0.53
CA LEU A 8 4.88 39.74 -0.01
C LEU A 8 5.81 38.52 -0.12
N SER A 9 7.12 38.74 -0.27
CA SER A 9 8.10 37.64 -0.41
C SER A 9 8.42 36.92 0.90
N LEU A 10 8.13 37.52 2.07
CA LEU A 10 8.40 36.90 3.37
C LEU A 10 7.26 35.98 3.86
N MET A 11 6.04 36.13 3.35
CA MET A 11 4.89 35.30 3.75
C MET A 11 4.81 33.96 3.00
N SER A 12 5.36 33.85 1.79
CA SER A 12 5.36 32.58 1.03
C SER A 12 6.36 31.53 1.56
N GLY A 13 7.31 31.90 2.41
CA GLY A 13 8.29 30.97 2.98
C GLY A 13 7.77 30.12 4.14
N ILE A 14 6.72 30.57 4.85
CA ILE A 14 6.24 29.93 6.08
C ILE A 14 5.32 28.72 5.77
N ILE A 15 4.61 28.75 4.64
CA ILE A 15 3.66 27.69 4.26
C ILE A 15 4.39 26.39 3.84
N LEU A 16 5.55 26.50 3.19
CA LEU A 16 6.34 25.35 2.74
C LEU A 16 6.98 24.56 3.89
N MET A 17 7.26 25.22 5.03
CA MET A 17 7.85 24.54 6.19
C MET A 17 6.84 23.69 6.97
N GLN A 18 5.55 24.05 6.95
CA GLN A 18 4.52 23.30 7.69
C GLN A 18 4.27 21.91 7.10
N LEU A 19 4.36 21.76 5.77
CA LEU A 19 4.15 20.48 5.09
C LEU A 19 5.31 19.47 5.29
N ALA A 20 6.53 19.97 5.50
CA ALA A 20 7.69 19.11 5.76
C ALA A 20 7.70 18.55 7.19
N CYS A 21 7.21 19.33 8.17
CA CYS A 21 7.12 18.89 9.57
C CYS A 21 6.09 17.78 9.78
N THR A 22 4.92 17.87 9.14
CA THR A 22 3.84 16.87 9.31
C THR A 22 4.24 15.50 8.81
N LYS A 23 5.02 15.41 7.71
CA LYS A 23 5.51 14.13 7.18
C LYS A 23 6.38 13.37 8.19
N LYS A 24 7.28 14.07 8.89
CA LYS A 24 8.17 13.45 9.88
C LYS A 24 7.38 12.94 11.09
N ASP A 25 6.42 13.75 11.55
CA ASP A 25 5.54 13.41 12.68
C ASP A 25 4.65 12.19 12.36
N ASP A 26 4.08 12.11 11.16
CA ASP A 26 3.31 10.95 10.71
C ASP A 26 4.15 9.66 10.61
N MET A 27 5.40 9.76 10.12
CA MET A 27 6.33 8.63 10.07
C MET A 27 6.66 8.10 11.47
N GLU A 28 6.93 9.00 12.41
CA GLU A 28 7.22 8.66 13.81
C GLU A 28 5.99 8.04 14.50
N ARG A 29 4.81 8.64 14.32
CA ARG A 29 3.54 8.13 14.87
C ARG A 29 3.17 6.74 14.36
N LEU A 30 3.44 6.45 13.08
CA LEU A 30 3.22 5.13 12.48
C LEU A 30 4.40 4.16 12.67
N GLY A 31 5.53 4.65 13.19
CA GLY A 31 6.78 3.91 13.27
C GLY A 31 7.22 3.34 11.91
N ILE A 32 7.00 4.07 10.81
CA ILE A 32 7.39 3.67 9.45
C ILE A 32 8.54 4.56 8.98
N ASP A 33 9.57 3.95 8.39
CA ASP A 33 10.72 4.67 7.81
C ASP A 33 11.05 4.16 6.42
N ASP A 34 11.84 4.90 5.66
CA ASP A 34 12.24 4.52 4.30
C ASP A 34 13.48 3.60 4.26
N LYS A 35 13.66 2.75 5.28
CA LYS A 35 14.79 1.83 5.39
C LYS A 35 14.31 0.39 5.32
N MET A 36 15.23 -0.52 4.99
CA MET A 36 14.98 -1.96 4.97
C MET A 36 13.77 -2.32 4.08
N LEU A 37 13.71 -1.73 2.88
CA LEU A 37 12.69 -2.09 1.90
C LEU A 37 12.85 -3.57 1.52
N THR A 38 11.73 -4.27 1.35
CA THR A 38 11.75 -5.69 1.02
C THR A 38 12.30 -5.89 -0.38
N THR A 39 13.30 -6.75 -0.55
CA THR A 39 13.89 -7.02 -1.86
C THR A 39 12.95 -7.84 -2.73
N CYS A 40 12.90 -7.55 -4.04
CA CYS A 40 12.32 -8.49 -4.99
C CYS A 40 13.24 -9.73 -5.08
N PRO A 41 12.70 -10.97 -4.99
CA PRO A 41 13.50 -12.18 -5.13
C PRO A 41 14.24 -12.24 -6.47
N ALA A 42 15.38 -12.94 -6.49
CA ALA A 42 16.17 -13.08 -7.71
C ALA A 42 15.42 -13.91 -8.76
N ASN A 43 15.44 -13.45 -10.02
CA ASN A 43 14.70 -14.04 -11.15
C ASN A 43 13.18 -13.97 -11.01
N SER A 44 12.68 -12.98 -10.27
CA SER A 44 11.26 -12.69 -10.13
C SER A 44 10.97 -11.27 -10.59
N ASP A 45 9.74 -11.06 -11.06
CA ASP A 45 9.23 -9.73 -11.40
C ASP A 45 8.32 -9.24 -10.28
N CYS A 46 8.61 -8.04 -9.75
CA CYS A 46 7.80 -7.41 -8.72
C CYS A 46 7.22 -6.07 -9.19
N GLU A 47 5.95 -5.83 -8.88
CA GLU A 47 5.28 -4.55 -9.09
C GLU A 47 4.70 -4.02 -7.77
N TYR A 48 4.76 -2.71 -7.57
CA TYR A 48 4.20 -2.04 -6.38
C TYR A 48 3.50 -0.76 -6.83
N LEU A 49 2.19 -0.84 -6.96
CA LEU A 49 1.41 0.15 -7.67
C LEU A 49 0.14 0.52 -6.91
N TYR A 50 -0.41 1.70 -7.18
CA TYR A 50 -1.69 2.09 -6.61
C TYR A 50 -2.55 2.88 -7.58
N ILE A 51 -3.86 2.84 -7.31
CA ILE A 51 -4.89 3.59 -8.02
C ILE A 51 -5.89 4.13 -7.00
N GLU A 52 -6.55 5.24 -7.33
CA GLU A 52 -7.56 5.87 -6.50
C GLU A 52 -8.98 5.64 -7.01
N SER A 53 -9.98 5.96 -6.18
CA SER A 53 -11.40 5.86 -6.52
C SER A 53 -11.80 4.49 -7.07
N SER A 54 -11.20 3.44 -6.52
CA SER A 54 -11.33 2.07 -6.99
C SER A 54 -11.70 1.13 -5.86
N ASP A 55 -12.18 -0.04 -6.22
CA ASP A 55 -12.41 -1.18 -5.35
C ASP A 55 -12.00 -2.46 -6.08
N VAL A 56 -11.82 -3.53 -5.32
CA VAL A 56 -11.42 -4.84 -5.81
C VAL A 56 -12.20 -5.92 -5.07
N GLU A 57 -12.76 -6.87 -5.79
CA GLU A 57 -13.53 -7.97 -5.20
C GLU A 57 -13.39 -9.25 -6.01
N GLY A 58 -13.90 -10.34 -5.44
CA GLY A 58 -13.94 -11.66 -6.06
C GLY A 58 -12.74 -12.55 -5.73
N SER A 59 -12.85 -13.82 -6.10
CA SER A 59 -11.79 -14.84 -5.98
C SER A 59 -10.70 -14.64 -7.03
N VAL A 60 -11.04 -14.03 -8.16
CA VAL A 60 -10.10 -13.48 -9.15
C VAL A 60 -10.28 -11.95 -9.09
N PRO A 61 -9.38 -11.24 -8.40
CA PRO A 61 -9.52 -9.81 -8.16
C PRO A 61 -9.69 -9.01 -9.45
N THR A 62 -10.82 -8.31 -9.57
CA THR A 62 -11.09 -7.40 -10.68
C THR A 62 -11.29 -5.99 -10.15
N PHE A 63 -10.67 -4.99 -10.78
CA PHE A 63 -10.85 -3.59 -10.42
C PHE A 63 -12.22 -3.08 -10.87
N LYS A 64 -12.85 -2.28 -10.01
CA LYS A 64 -14.07 -1.52 -10.31
C LYS A 64 -14.00 -0.15 -9.67
N SER A 65 -14.88 0.78 -10.03
CA SER A 65 -14.99 2.05 -9.32
C SER A 65 -15.39 1.84 -7.86
N GLY A 66 -14.85 2.67 -6.97
CA GLY A 66 -15.11 2.55 -5.53
C GLY A 66 -14.58 3.70 -4.71
N ASN A 67 -14.62 3.54 -3.38
CA ASN A 67 -14.28 4.59 -2.42
C ASN A 67 -12.91 4.37 -1.75
N TYR A 68 -12.05 3.53 -2.34
CA TYR A 68 -10.75 3.20 -1.78
C TYR A 68 -9.61 3.66 -2.68
N ARG A 69 -8.46 3.88 -2.05
CA ARG A 69 -7.16 3.83 -2.71
C ARG A 69 -6.70 2.38 -2.65
N ILE A 70 -6.58 1.75 -3.81
CA ILE A 70 -6.14 0.36 -3.91
C ILE A 70 -4.64 0.35 -4.13
N PHE A 71 -3.90 -0.21 -3.18
CA PHE A 71 -2.50 -0.57 -3.36
C PHE A 71 -2.42 -2.03 -3.76
N TRP A 72 -1.53 -2.39 -4.67
CA TRP A 72 -1.22 -3.78 -4.94
C TRP A 72 0.27 -4.05 -5.10
N ALA A 73 0.68 -5.19 -4.58
CA ALA A 73 2.00 -5.77 -4.78
C ALA A 73 1.85 -7.04 -5.61
N GLY A 74 2.51 -7.11 -6.75
CA GLY A 74 2.58 -8.30 -7.60
C GLY A 74 3.96 -8.95 -7.49
N LEU A 75 3.99 -10.27 -7.54
CA LEU A 75 5.18 -11.11 -7.62
C LEU A 75 4.92 -12.22 -8.63
N THR A 76 5.74 -12.29 -9.68
CA THR A 76 5.75 -13.41 -10.63
C THR A 76 7.08 -14.13 -10.55
N GLU A 77 7.05 -15.42 -10.23
CA GLU A 77 8.25 -16.26 -10.08
C GLU A 77 7.93 -17.71 -10.51
N GLN A 78 8.72 -18.28 -11.43
CA GLN A 78 8.71 -19.72 -11.74
C GLN A 78 7.31 -20.37 -11.87
N GLY A 79 6.37 -19.71 -12.54
CA GLY A 79 5.00 -20.22 -12.75
C GLY A 79 4.02 -19.97 -11.59
N LEU A 80 4.47 -19.29 -10.52
CA LEU A 80 3.65 -18.71 -9.47
C LEU A 80 3.42 -17.22 -9.77
N ASP A 81 2.16 -16.81 -9.79
CA ASP A 81 1.74 -15.41 -9.78
C ASP A 81 1.04 -15.12 -8.45
N SER A 82 1.48 -14.09 -7.74
CA SER A 82 0.93 -13.68 -6.46
C SER A 82 0.64 -12.18 -6.46
N LYS A 83 -0.59 -11.80 -6.12
CA LYS A 83 -1.00 -10.40 -6.00
C LYS A 83 -1.64 -10.15 -4.65
N LEU A 84 -1.08 -9.21 -3.90
CA LEU A 84 -1.65 -8.67 -2.69
C LEU A 84 -2.36 -7.36 -3.02
N TYR A 85 -3.63 -7.21 -2.63
CA TYR A 85 -4.39 -5.97 -2.75
C TYR A 85 -4.74 -5.44 -1.37
N ILE A 86 -4.66 -4.12 -1.20
CA ILE A 86 -4.92 -3.40 0.04
C ILE A 86 -5.88 -2.24 -0.26
N LYS A 87 -7.05 -2.27 0.38
CA LYS A 87 -8.08 -1.22 0.34
C LYS A 87 -7.83 -0.20 1.43
N ALA A 88 -7.15 0.87 1.09
CA ALA A 88 -6.90 1.98 2.00
C ALA A 88 -7.96 3.08 1.86
N PRO A 89 -8.23 3.85 2.94
CA PRO A 89 -9.06 5.04 2.85
C PRO A 89 -8.53 6.04 1.82
N MET A 90 -9.44 6.68 1.10
CA MET A 90 -9.10 7.75 0.14
C MET A 90 -8.57 9.01 0.83
N THR A 91 -9.06 9.30 2.03
CA THR A 91 -8.72 10.51 2.78
C THR A 91 -7.44 10.33 3.62
N GLY A 92 -6.72 11.43 3.81
CA GLY A 92 -5.52 11.49 4.66
C GLY A 92 -4.20 11.28 3.90
N THR A 93 -3.12 11.70 4.55
CA THR A 93 -1.72 11.51 4.08
C THR A 93 -1.10 10.23 4.63
N SER A 94 -1.82 9.52 5.49
CA SER A 94 -1.36 8.30 6.14
C SER A 94 -2.53 7.43 6.53
N PHE A 95 -2.31 6.12 6.68
CA PHE A 95 -3.34 5.18 7.12
C PHE A 95 -2.75 4.03 7.92
N TYR A 96 -3.60 3.40 8.74
CA TYR A 96 -3.32 2.19 9.48
C TYR A 96 -4.53 1.27 9.38
N LEU A 97 -4.32 0.06 8.87
CA LEU A 97 -5.27 -1.04 8.86
C LEU A 97 -4.78 -2.06 9.89
N ASP A 98 -5.60 -2.31 10.89
CA ASP A 98 -5.31 -3.31 11.90
C ASP A 98 -5.87 -4.68 11.49
N LYS A 99 -5.76 -5.64 12.41
CA LYS A 99 -6.38 -6.96 12.29
C LYS A 99 -7.86 -6.90 11.91
N SER A 100 -8.64 -5.99 12.47
CA SER A 100 -10.08 -5.92 12.20
C SER A 100 -10.34 -5.55 10.74
N SER A 101 -9.61 -4.55 10.23
CA SER A 101 -9.62 -4.15 8.82
C SER A 101 -9.23 -5.28 7.88
N ILE A 102 -8.17 -6.03 8.23
CA ILE A 102 -7.72 -7.19 7.44
C ILE A 102 -8.83 -8.25 7.39
N THR A 103 -9.39 -8.62 8.56
CA THR A 103 -10.46 -9.63 8.62
C THR A 103 -11.77 -9.18 7.99
N ALA A 104 -11.98 -7.87 7.82
CA ALA A 104 -13.11 -7.31 7.09
C ALA A 104 -12.93 -7.32 5.56
N GLY A 105 -11.83 -7.88 5.04
CA GLY A 105 -11.59 -7.98 3.60
C GLY A 105 -10.97 -6.73 2.97
N GLN A 106 -10.40 -5.83 3.77
CA GLN A 106 -9.60 -4.71 3.23
C GLN A 106 -8.24 -5.17 2.69
N VAL A 107 -7.85 -6.42 2.92
CA VAL A 107 -6.64 -7.00 2.36
C VAL A 107 -7.00 -8.33 1.69
N LEU A 108 -6.67 -8.47 0.41
CA LEU A 108 -6.95 -9.65 -0.40
C LEU A 108 -5.64 -10.20 -0.95
N LEU A 109 -5.46 -11.51 -0.88
CA LEU A 109 -4.32 -12.20 -1.48
C LEU A 109 -4.84 -13.13 -2.56
N TYR A 110 -4.35 -12.94 -3.77
CA TYR A 110 -4.56 -13.84 -4.89
C TYR A 110 -3.25 -14.55 -5.19
N ARG A 111 -3.28 -15.87 -5.30
CA ARG A 111 -2.14 -16.69 -5.71
C ARG A 111 -2.61 -17.69 -6.74
N ASN A 112 -1.89 -17.78 -7.84
CA ASN A 112 -2.13 -18.72 -8.90
C ASN A 112 -0.83 -19.46 -9.23
N CYS A 113 -0.87 -20.78 -9.22
CA CYS A 113 0.19 -21.59 -9.80
C CYS A 113 -0.43 -22.80 -10.47
N ALA A 114 -0.47 -22.81 -11.79
CA ALA A 114 -1.14 -23.87 -12.57
C ALA A 114 -0.49 -25.26 -12.37
N ALA A 115 0.80 -25.30 -12.05
CA ALA A 115 1.55 -26.53 -11.82
C ALA A 115 1.64 -26.92 -10.33
N CYS A 116 1.34 -25.99 -9.41
CA CYS A 116 1.43 -26.25 -7.99
C CYS A 116 0.06 -26.68 -7.48
N LEU A 117 -0.04 -27.88 -6.91
CA LEU A 117 -1.22 -28.32 -6.13
C LEU A 117 -1.31 -27.56 -4.79
N MET A 118 -1.17 -26.23 -4.81
CA MET A 118 -1.18 -25.41 -3.60
C MET A 118 -2.58 -25.41 -2.98
N ALA A 119 -2.61 -25.58 -1.66
CA ALA A 119 -3.80 -25.26 -0.89
C ALA A 119 -4.13 -23.77 -1.06
N PRO A 120 -5.40 -23.40 -1.26
CA PRO A 120 -5.79 -22.01 -1.24
C PRO A 120 -5.51 -21.44 0.16
N LEU A 121 -4.55 -20.52 0.23
CA LEU A 121 -4.26 -19.74 1.42
C LEU A 121 -5.10 -18.49 1.37
N THR A 122 -5.76 -18.17 2.48
CA THR A 122 -6.43 -16.88 2.64
C THR A 122 -5.67 -16.03 3.66
N PRO A 123 -5.69 -14.70 3.52
CA PRO A 123 -5.28 -13.82 4.61
C PRO A 123 -6.14 -14.11 5.84
N ILE A 124 -5.54 -14.53 6.96
CA ILE A 124 -6.28 -14.92 8.16
C ILE A 124 -5.70 -14.26 9.43
N LYS A 125 -6.63 -13.72 10.25
CA LYS A 125 -6.62 -13.40 11.70
C LYS A 125 -5.56 -12.50 12.31
N ASP A 126 -4.53 -12.04 11.63
CA ASP A 126 -3.64 -11.04 12.24
C ASP A 126 -2.78 -10.30 11.24
N GLY A 127 -2.21 -9.20 11.71
CA GLY A 127 -1.30 -8.37 10.95
C GLY A 127 -1.66 -6.90 11.03
N TYR A 128 -0.96 -6.14 10.21
CA TYR A 128 -1.24 -4.73 9.99
C TYR A 128 -0.82 -4.32 8.60
N VAL A 129 -1.40 -3.22 8.15
CA VAL A 129 -0.89 -2.45 7.02
C VAL A 129 -0.82 -1.00 7.42
N LYS A 130 0.31 -0.36 7.18
CA LYS A 130 0.47 1.08 7.38
C LYS A 130 1.02 1.69 6.12
N GLY A 131 0.58 2.91 5.82
CA GLY A 131 1.08 3.63 4.65
C GLY A 131 1.15 5.12 4.90
N ILE A 132 2.09 5.76 4.21
CA ILE A 132 2.28 7.20 4.24
C ILE A 132 2.58 7.74 2.85
N ASN A 133 1.96 8.87 2.50
CA ASN A 133 2.24 9.62 1.29
C ASN A 133 3.58 10.32 1.44
N LEU A 134 4.52 10.02 0.54
CA LEU A 134 5.86 10.61 0.53
C LEU A 134 5.89 11.99 -0.13
N ASP A 135 4.84 12.33 -0.87
CA ASP A 135 4.72 13.52 -1.72
C ASP A 135 3.38 14.25 -1.44
N PRO A 136 3.08 14.63 -0.18
CA PRO A 136 1.82 15.28 0.15
C PRO A 136 1.63 16.60 -0.60
N GLY A 137 0.42 16.84 -1.11
CA GLY A 137 0.08 18.02 -1.91
C GLY A 137 0.40 17.89 -3.40
N LYS A 138 1.10 16.83 -3.83
CA LYS A 138 1.16 16.50 -5.26
C LYS A 138 -0.14 15.83 -5.72
N PRO A 139 -0.50 15.99 -7.01
CA PRO A 139 -1.56 15.20 -7.64
C PRO A 139 -1.36 13.70 -7.45
N ALA A 140 -2.46 12.95 -7.39
CA ALA A 140 -2.44 11.51 -7.11
C ALA A 140 -1.69 10.68 -8.16
N ASP A 141 -1.64 11.13 -9.41
CA ASP A 141 -0.88 10.54 -10.52
C ASP A 141 0.64 10.82 -10.46
N GLN A 142 1.10 11.58 -9.47
CA GLN A 142 2.51 11.95 -9.27
C GLN A 142 3.02 11.67 -7.85
N ALA A 143 2.12 11.37 -6.92
CA ALA A 143 2.48 11.06 -5.55
C ALA A 143 3.04 9.64 -5.44
N ARG A 144 3.88 9.41 -4.44
CA ARG A 144 4.36 8.07 -4.09
C ARG A 144 3.96 7.76 -2.67
N TRP A 145 3.76 6.48 -2.40
CA TRP A 145 3.45 6.01 -1.06
C TRP A 145 4.52 5.04 -0.59
N LEU A 146 4.84 5.09 0.69
CA LEU A 146 5.55 4.01 1.37
C LEU A 146 4.51 3.19 2.11
N VAL A 147 4.43 1.90 1.81
CA VAL A 147 3.48 0.99 2.46
C VAL A 147 4.26 -0.18 3.07
N GLU A 148 3.94 -0.48 4.32
CA GLU A 148 4.45 -1.61 5.07
C GLU A 148 3.28 -2.50 5.48
N ALA A 149 3.32 -3.76 5.07
CA ALA A 149 2.33 -4.78 5.36
C ALA A 149 3.00 -5.98 6.01
N ARG A 150 2.45 -6.42 7.14
CA ARG A 150 2.74 -7.72 7.75
C ARG A 150 1.44 -8.48 7.87
N ILE A 151 1.29 -9.57 7.14
CA ILE A 151 0.04 -10.34 7.05
C ILE A 151 0.33 -11.77 7.43
N ILE A 152 -0.47 -12.33 8.33
CA ILE A 152 -0.40 -13.74 8.68
C ILE A 152 -1.36 -14.52 7.77
N LEU A 153 -0.86 -15.61 7.19
CA LEU A 153 -1.62 -16.51 6.32
C LEU A 153 -1.81 -17.84 7.04
N GLU A 154 -3.00 -18.43 6.95
CA GLU A 154 -3.30 -19.76 7.46
C GLU A 154 -4.01 -20.60 6.38
N ASP A 155 -3.88 -21.91 6.45
CA ASP A 155 -4.59 -22.84 5.58
C ASP A 155 -6.11 -22.81 5.85
N THR A 156 -6.88 -22.61 4.79
CA THR A 156 -8.34 -22.57 4.80
C THR A 156 -9.00 -23.87 5.29
N ASN A 157 -8.30 -25.00 5.21
CA ASN A 157 -8.87 -26.31 5.57
C ASN A 157 -8.82 -26.63 7.06
N GLY A 158 -8.30 -25.73 7.91
CA GLY A 158 -8.39 -25.82 9.38
C GLY A 158 -7.65 -26.99 10.05
N GLY A 159 -7.02 -27.88 9.27
CA GLY A 159 -6.33 -29.08 9.76
C GLY A 159 -4.81 -28.95 9.89
N SER A 160 -4.20 -27.91 9.31
CA SER A 160 -2.75 -27.71 9.31
C SER A 160 -2.33 -26.55 10.21
N PRO A 161 -1.34 -26.71 11.13
CA PRO A 161 -0.81 -25.62 11.94
C PRO A 161 0.09 -24.66 11.14
N PHE A 162 0.12 -24.79 9.81
CA PHE A 162 0.98 -23.99 8.96
C PHE A 162 0.54 -22.54 8.94
N LYS A 163 1.37 -21.69 9.55
CA LYS A 163 1.26 -20.24 9.49
C LYS A 163 2.40 -19.71 8.65
N ASP A 164 2.07 -18.86 7.70
CA ASP A 164 3.06 -18.11 6.94
C ASP A 164 2.93 -16.61 7.27
N THR A 165 4.02 -15.86 7.10
CA THR A 165 4.01 -14.40 7.26
C THR A 165 4.47 -13.75 5.97
N LEU A 166 3.55 -13.06 5.32
CA LEU A 166 3.87 -12.17 4.23
C LEU A 166 4.31 -10.81 4.80
N TYR A 167 5.55 -10.41 4.54
CA TYR A 167 6.05 -9.09 4.89
C TYR A 167 6.46 -8.34 3.63
N ILE A 168 5.91 -7.15 3.42
CA ILE A 168 6.21 -6.27 2.29
C ILE A 168 6.39 -4.86 2.81
N LYS A 169 7.49 -4.21 2.44
CA LYS A 169 7.74 -2.79 2.72
C LYS A 169 8.35 -2.14 1.50
N GLN A 170 7.57 -1.37 0.76
CA GLN A 170 7.96 -0.88 -0.56
C GLN A 170 7.36 0.48 -0.91
N HIS A 171 7.96 1.11 -1.93
CA HIS A 171 7.40 2.29 -2.57
C HIS A 171 6.36 1.88 -3.60
N TYR A 172 5.18 2.51 -3.51
CA TYR A 172 4.08 2.30 -4.42
C TYR A 172 3.93 3.51 -5.34
N TYR A 173 3.82 3.22 -6.63
CA TYR A 173 3.76 4.21 -7.70
C TYR A 173 2.37 4.28 -8.33
N PRO A 174 1.96 5.45 -8.81
CA PRO A 174 0.63 5.63 -9.37
C PRO A 174 0.49 4.84 -10.68
N ASN A 175 -0.63 4.14 -10.83
CA ASN A 175 -1.03 3.49 -12.07
C ASN A 175 -2.51 3.75 -12.34
N PHE A 176 -2.77 4.79 -13.13
CA PHE A 176 -4.10 5.25 -13.53
C PHE A 176 -4.45 4.82 -14.96
N VAL A 177 -3.77 3.81 -15.51
CA VAL A 177 -3.95 3.35 -16.91
C VAL A 177 -5.26 2.56 -17.09
N TYR A 178 -6.00 2.28 -16.01
CA TYR A 178 -7.34 1.72 -16.08
C TYR A 178 -8.39 2.83 -16.33
N ASN A 179 -8.75 3.02 -17.61
CA ASN A 179 -9.99 3.66 -18.06
C ASN A 179 -10.75 2.71 -18.97
#